data_AF-A0A9P7D9S5-F1
#
_entry.id   AF-A0A9P7D9S5-F1
#
_cell.length_a   1.000
_cell.length_b   1.000
_cell.length_c   1.000
_cell.angle_alpha   90.00
_cell.angle_beta   90.00
_cell.angle_gamma   90.00
#
_symmetry.space_group_name_H-M   'P 1'
#
loop_
_entity.id
_entity.type
_entity.pdbx_description
1 polymer ?
#
loop_
_entity_poly.entity_id
_entity_poly.type
_entity_poly.pdbx_seq_one_letter_code
_entity_poly.pdbx_strand_id
1 'polypeptide(L)'
;MNSTVRNACIAGDWPTAEKVLNVDIYTDASDHTAYANRAFVMARKCDWNQALQDAIQSVSIQPSLAGHISKGIALCGKKQTIALFNANEHQEAILRIRELAASPDVDPVACHIVEAYLRVQMGNIALEGARYNEAVEHFTAAANASTFFYKSPIHVTYDEFVVLFGWDLKYLWQTANQQQCCAFFRAGSFVTAIESYQSIMDKVDEDRKADLRAWFAVLSARVMNSNRSQSTYEGPSRVGEAQTETYHDLRHEEKIVIRA
;
A
#
# COMPACT_ATOMS: atom_id res chain seq x y z
N MET A 1 -22.01 6.25 -0.36
CA MET A 1 -21.95 5.63 0.98
C MET A 1 -22.59 6.55 2.01
N ASN A 2 -23.44 6.04 2.91
CA ASN A 2 -24.06 6.76 4.02
C ASN A 2 -22.98 7.44 4.90
N SER A 3 -23.18 8.70 5.32
CA SER A 3 -22.21 9.47 6.11
C SER A 3 -21.92 8.82 7.47
N THR A 4 -22.90 8.15 8.07
CA THR A 4 -22.74 7.40 9.33
C THR A 4 -21.85 6.18 9.12
N VAL A 5 -22.10 5.42 8.05
CA VAL A 5 -21.28 4.26 7.67
C VAL A 5 -19.84 4.70 7.41
N ARG A 6 -19.66 5.80 6.66
CA ARG A 6 -18.33 6.35 6.36
C ARG A 6 -17.57 6.71 7.64
N ASN A 7 -18.21 7.43 8.57
CA ASN A 7 -17.57 7.85 9.82
C ASN A 7 -17.23 6.64 10.71
N ALA A 8 -18.11 5.65 10.78
CA ALA A 8 -17.85 4.41 11.50
C ALA A 8 -16.67 3.65 10.91
N CYS A 9 -16.58 3.54 9.58
CA CYS A 9 -15.43 2.94 8.91
C CYS A 9 -14.10 3.67 9.20
N ILE A 10 -14.10 5.01 9.17
CA ILE A 10 -12.91 5.81 9.48
C ILE A 10 -12.47 5.60 10.94
N ALA A 11 -13.43 5.44 11.85
CA ALA A 11 -13.17 5.19 13.27
C ALA A 11 -12.79 3.73 13.59
N GLY A 12 -12.89 2.81 12.62
CA GLY A 12 -12.73 1.37 12.85
C GLY A 12 -13.90 0.73 13.61
N ASP A 13 -15.04 1.42 13.71
CA ASP A 13 -16.25 0.92 14.36
C ASP A 13 -17.08 0.07 13.39
N TRP A 14 -16.54 -1.11 13.07
CA TRP A 14 -17.17 -2.08 12.18
C TRP A 14 -18.56 -2.53 12.64
N PRO A 15 -18.82 -2.78 13.95
CA PRO A 15 -20.15 -3.13 14.42
C PRO A 15 -21.21 -2.08 14.12
N THR A 16 -20.89 -0.79 14.28
CA THR A 16 -21.82 0.29 13.93
C THR A 16 -22.04 0.36 12.43
N ALA A 17 -20.97 0.27 11.62
CA ALA A 17 -21.08 0.28 10.16
C ALA A 17 -21.97 -0.86 9.64
N GLU A 18 -21.73 -2.09 10.12
CA GLU A 18 -22.52 -3.27 9.79
C GLU A 18 -23.99 -3.12 10.20
N LYS A 19 -24.26 -2.61 11.42
CA LYS A 19 -25.63 -2.42 11.90
C LYS A 19 -26.41 -1.48 10.99
N VAL A 20 -25.81 -0.36 10.59
CA VAL A 20 -26.45 0.61 9.70
C VAL A 20 -26.70 -0.03 8.33
N LEU A 21 -25.71 -0.72 7.76
CA LEU A 21 -25.85 -1.38 6.46
C LEU A 21 -26.88 -2.51 6.45
N ASN A 22 -27.04 -3.23 7.56
CA ASN A 22 -28.12 -4.21 7.71
C ASN A 22 -29.50 -3.55 7.68
N VAL A 23 -29.65 -2.38 8.29
CA VAL A 23 -30.90 -1.61 8.22
C VAL A 23 -31.14 -1.06 6.82
N ASP A 24 -30.11 -0.53 6.15
CA ASP A 24 -30.20 -0.05 4.77
C ASP A 24 -30.69 -1.18 3.83
N ILE A 25 -30.06 -2.36 3.91
CA ILE A 25 -30.45 -3.55 3.12
C ILE A 25 -31.84 -4.07 3.48
N TYR A 26 -32.22 -4.04 4.77
CA TYR A 26 -33.57 -4.43 5.19
C TYR A 26 -34.65 -3.49 4.65
N THR A 27 -34.34 -2.19 4.62
CA THR A 27 -35.25 -1.14 4.15
C THR A 27 -35.39 -1.16 2.64
N ASP A 28 -34.28 -1.36 1.92
CA ASP A 28 -34.24 -1.52 0.47
C ASP A 28 -33.34 -2.69 0.08
N ALA A 29 -33.96 -3.85 -0.18
CA ALA A 29 -33.26 -5.05 -0.61
C ALA A 29 -32.68 -4.94 -2.03
N SER A 30 -32.96 -3.86 -2.76
CA SER A 30 -32.37 -3.54 -4.07
C SER A 30 -31.27 -2.48 -3.99
N ASP A 31 -30.87 -2.03 -2.79
CA ASP A 31 -29.75 -1.11 -2.64
C ASP A 31 -28.41 -1.85 -2.86
N HIS A 32 -27.99 -1.90 -4.12
CA HIS A 32 -26.72 -2.51 -4.51
C HIS A 32 -25.51 -1.85 -3.82
N THR A 33 -25.61 -0.57 -3.45
CA THR A 33 -24.53 0.17 -2.78
C THR A 33 -24.41 -0.26 -1.33
N ALA A 34 -25.52 -0.50 -0.63
CA ALA A 34 -25.49 -1.04 0.72
C ALA A 34 -24.87 -2.44 0.76
N TYR A 35 -25.17 -3.31 -0.22
CA TYR A 35 -24.50 -4.61 -0.35
C TYR A 35 -22.99 -4.49 -0.61
N ALA A 36 -22.54 -3.60 -1.51
CA ALA A 36 -21.10 -3.38 -1.72
C ALA A 36 -20.40 -2.87 -0.44
N ASN A 37 -20.99 -1.91 0.25
CA ASN A 37 -20.44 -1.38 1.49
C ASN A 37 -20.42 -2.45 2.60
N ARG A 38 -21.45 -3.31 2.69
CA ARG A 38 -21.47 -4.39 3.70
C ARG A 38 -20.46 -5.46 3.36
N ALA A 39 -20.31 -5.81 2.08
CA ALA A 39 -19.26 -6.71 1.62
C ALA A 39 -17.87 -6.24 2.12
N PHE A 40 -17.62 -4.94 2.03
CA PHE A 40 -16.39 -4.34 2.54
C PHE A 40 -16.25 -4.46 4.07
N VAL A 41 -17.29 -4.10 4.83
CA VAL A 41 -17.24 -4.18 6.31
C VAL A 41 -16.98 -5.62 6.76
N MET A 42 -17.58 -6.60 6.09
CA MET A 42 -17.34 -8.02 6.33
C MET A 42 -15.92 -8.43 5.99
N ALA A 43 -15.37 -7.93 4.88
CA ALA A 43 -13.96 -8.11 4.54
C ALA A 43 -13.02 -7.58 5.63
N ARG A 44 -13.30 -6.43 6.25
CA ARG A 44 -12.50 -5.91 7.38
C ARG A 44 -12.64 -6.72 8.65
N LYS A 45 -13.78 -7.38 8.85
CA LYS A 45 -13.99 -8.37 9.90
C LYS A 45 -13.37 -9.74 9.56
N CYS A 46 -12.71 -9.87 8.41
CA CYS A 46 -12.21 -11.13 7.85
C CYS A 46 -13.31 -12.18 7.58
N ASP A 47 -14.58 -11.77 7.50
CA ASP A 47 -15.68 -12.62 7.08
C ASP A 47 -15.81 -12.60 5.55
N TRP A 48 -14.86 -13.27 4.92
CA TRP A 48 -14.72 -13.27 3.46
C TRP A 48 -15.86 -13.99 2.73
N ASN A 49 -16.56 -14.90 3.41
CA ASN A 49 -17.71 -15.60 2.84
C ASN A 49 -18.90 -14.66 2.73
N GLN A 50 -19.25 -13.98 3.82
CA GLN A 50 -20.30 -12.98 3.80
C GLN A 50 -19.92 -11.82 2.87
N ALA A 51 -18.65 -11.40 2.89
CA ALA A 51 -18.15 -10.37 1.98
C ALA A 51 -18.39 -10.72 0.51
N LEU A 52 -18.07 -11.96 0.12
CA LEU A 52 -18.24 -12.37 -1.27
C LEU A 52 -19.71 -12.50 -1.65
N GLN A 53 -20.54 -13.01 -0.75
CA GLN A 53 -21.97 -13.12 -0.98
C GLN A 53 -22.60 -11.75 -1.21
N ASP A 54 -22.29 -10.78 -0.35
CA ASP A 54 -22.81 -9.41 -0.47
C ASP A 54 -22.29 -8.73 -1.74
N ALA A 55 -21.02 -8.95 -2.10
CA ALA A 55 -20.46 -8.38 -3.32
C ALA A 55 -21.08 -8.98 -4.60
N ILE A 56 -21.33 -10.29 -4.63
CA ILE A 56 -22.06 -10.94 -5.72
C ILE A 56 -23.47 -10.36 -5.81
N GLN A 57 -24.16 -10.24 -4.68
CA GLN A 57 -25.51 -9.67 -4.64
C GLN A 57 -25.54 -8.24 -5.18
N SER A 58 -24.57 -7.39 -4.78
CA SER A 58 -24.41 -6.04 -5.30
C SER A 58 -24.28 -6.02 -6.83
N VAL A 59 -23.34 -6.79 -7.38
CA VAL A 59 -23.11 -6.87 -8.84
C VAL A 59 -24.31 -7.43 -9.59
N SER A 60 -25.02 -8.41 -9.00
CA SER A 60 -26.22 -9.00 -9.59
C SER A 60 -27.40 -8.05 -9.64
N ILE A 61 -27.57 -7.18 -8.63
CA ILE A 61 -28.59 -6.13 -8.65
C ILE A 61 -28.22 -5.07 -9.69
N GLN A 62 -27.00 -4.54 -9.59
CA GLN A 62 -26.47 -3.55 -10.52
C GLN A 62 -24.95 -3.67 -10.65
N PRO A 63 -24.45 -4.03 -11.84
CA PRO A 63 -23.03 -3.94 -12.15
C PRO A 63 -22.52 -2.52 -11.88
N SER A 64 -21.65 -2.38 -10.89
CA SER A 64 -21.11 -1.11 -10.43
C SER A 64 -19.65 -1.28 -10.04
N LEU A 65 -18.87 -0.21 -10.10
CA LEU A 65 -17.46 -0.23 -9.73
C LEU A 65 -17.27 -0.73 -8.29
N ALA A 66 -18.03 -0.16 -7.33
CA ALA A 66 -18.01 -0.55 -5.93
C ALA A 66 -18.35 -2.05 -5.73
N GLY A 67 -19.34 -2.56 -6.46
CA GLY A 67 -19.69 -3.98 -6.43
C GLY A 67 -18.54 -4.89 -6.93
N HIS A 68 -17.91 -4.54 -8.05
CA HIS A 68 -16.78 -5.31 -8.60
C HIS A 68 -15.53 -5.22 -7.73
N ILE A 69 -15.21 -4.04 -7.18
CA ILE A 69 -14.12 -3.86 -6.21
C ILE A 69 -14.36 -4.73 -4.98
N SER A 70 -15.56 -4.63 -4.39
CA SER A 70 -15.94 -5.43 -3.22
C SER A 70 -15.86 -6.92 -3.51
N LYS A 71 -16.26 -7.34 -4.72
CA LYS A 71 -16.15 -8.73 -5.19
C LYS A 71 -14.69 -9.14 -5.33
N GLY A 72 -13.84 -8.27 -5.88
CA GLY A 72 -12.40 -8.49 -5.99
C GLY A 72 -11.73 -8.62 -4.61
N ILE A 73 -12.01 -7.71 -3.68
CA ILE A 73 -11.51 -7.77 -2.28
C ILE A 73 -11.97 -9.06 -1.61
N ALA A 74 -13.26 -9.40 -1.72
CA ALA A 74 -13.82 -10.59 -1.09
C ALA A 74 -13.29 -11.89 -1.72
N LEU A 75 -13.12 -11.93 -3.05
CA LEU A 75 -12.48 -13.04 -3.74
C LEU A 75 -11.02 -13.18 -3.33
N CYS A 76 -10.27 -12.07 -3.23
CA CYS A 76 -8.92 -12.06 -2.69
C CYS A 76 -8.90 -12.62 -1.27
N GLY A 77 -9.73 -12.10 -0.36
CA GLY A 77 -9.79 -12.58 1.01
C GLY A 77 -10.26 -14.04 1.15
N LYS A 78 -11.23 -14.48 0.34
CA LYS A 78 -11.70 -15.87 0.31
C LYS A 78 -10.68 -16.82 -0.32
N LYS A 79 -9.94 -16.37 -1.34
CA LYS A 79 -8.72 -17.02 -1.85
C LYS A 79 -7.51 -16.84 -0.92
N GLN A 80 -7.71 -16.26 0.27
CA GLN A 80 -6.73 -16.05 1.34
C GLN A 80 -5.73 -14.92 1.11
N THR A 81 -5.71 -14.20 -0.02
CA THR A 81 -4.76 -13.13 -0.35
C THR A 81 -4.46 -12.11 0.77
N ILE A 82 -5.48 -11.48 1.35
CA ILE A 82 -5.27 -10.46 2.40
C ILE A 82 -4.88 -11.13 3.73
N ALA A 83 -5.45 -12.30 4.02
CA ALA A 83 -5.09 -13.10 5.18
C ALA A 83 -3.63 -13.61 5.10
N LEU A 84 -3.18 -14.02 3.91
CA LEU A 84 -1.81 -14.41 3.59
C LEU A 84 -0.88 -13.23 3.74
N PHE A 85 -1.25 -12.06 3.23
CA PHE A 85 -0.46 -10.86 3.44
C PHE A 85 -0.29 -10.54 4.94
N ASN A 86 -1.38 -10.61 5.71
CA ASN A 86 -1.35 -10.39 7.16
C ASN A 86 -0.65 -11.53 7.94
N ALA A 87 -0.60 -12.74 7.38
CA ALA A 87 0.13 -13.90 7.90
C ALA A 87 1.60 -13.94 7.43
N ASN A 88 2.10 -12.87 6.79
CA ASN A 88 3.46 -12.76 6.26
C ASN A 88 3.76 -13.72 5.06
N GLU A 89 2.71 -14.22 4.40
CA GLU A 89 2.74 -15.04 3.18
C GLU A 89 2.52 -14.18 1.91
N HIS A 90 3.28 -13.10 1.79
CA HIS A 90 3.01 -12.04 0.82
C HIS A 90 3.15 -12.48 -0.66
N GLN A 91 4.02 -13.44 -0.96
CA GLN A 91 4.25 -13.89 -2.34
C GLN A 91 3.03 -14.62 -2.92
N GLU A 92 2.39 -15.45 -2.10
CA GLU A 92 1.16 -16.14 -2.48
C GLU A 92 0.02 -15.13 -2.66
N ALA A 93 -0.06 -14.11 -1.79
CA ALA A 93 -1.03 -13.03 -1.94
C ALA A 93 -0.91 -12.34 -3.31
N ILE A 94 0.30 -11.97 -3.73
CA ILE A 94 0.52 -11.33 -5.04
C ILE A 94 0.17 -12.26 -6.20
N LEU A 95 0.47 -13.55 -6.10
CA LEU A 95 0.11 -14.52 -7.13
C LEU A 95 -1.40 -14.57 -7.36
N ARG A 96 -2.18 -14.63 -6.27
CA ARG A 96 -3.65 -14.65 -6.35
C ARG A 96 -4.26 -13.37 -6.93
N ILE A 97 -3.65 -12.21 -6.67
CA ILE A 97 -4.09 -10.93 -7.27
C ILE A 97 -3.87 -10.94 -8.79
N ARG A 98 -2.73 -11.47 -9.25
CA ARG A 98 -2.44 -11.56 -10.70
C ARG A 98 -3.38 -12.52 -11.41
N GLU A 99 -3.69 -13.67 -10.81
CA GLU A 99 -4.72 -14.58 -11.34
C GLU A 99 -6.07 -13.89 -11.46
N LEU A 100 -6.43 -13.08 -10.45
CA LEU A 100 -7.70 -12.36 -10.43
C LEU A 100 -7.75 -11.29 -11.52
N ALA A 101 -6.65 -10.56 -11.75
CA ALA A 101 -6.54 -9.57 -12.82
C ALA A 101 -6.71 -10.15 -14.23
N ALA A 102 -6.45 -11.45 -14.41
CA ALA A 102 -6.66 -12.15 -15.68
C ALA A 102 -8.13 -12.61 -15.89
N SER A 103 -9.00 -12.43 -14.89
CA SER A 103 -10.40 -12.85 -14.95
C SER A 103 -11.28 -11.78 -15.65
N PRO A 104 -12.20 -12.16 -16.55
CA PRO A 104 -12.97 -11.21 -17.36
C PRO A 104 -13.97 -10.35 -16.56
N ASP A 105 -14.38 -10.81 -15.37
CA ASP A 105 -15.39 -10.15 -14.53
C ASP A 105 -14.79 -9.24 -13.44
N VAL A 106 -13.50 -8.90 -13.54
CA VAL A 106 -12.79 -8.13 -12.53
C VAL A 106 -12.22 -6.87 -13.16
N ASP A 107 -12.31 -5.74 -12.44
CA ASP A 107 -11.63 -4.52 -12.82
C ASP A 107 -10.10 -4.71 -12.71
N PRO A 108 -9.36 -4.77 -13.84
CA PRO A 108 -7.93 -4.98 -13.80
C PRO A 108 -7.18 -3.81 -13.16
N VAL A 109 -7.73 -2.59 -13.21
CA VAL A 109 -7.10 -1.41 -12.59
C VAL A 109 -7.16 -1.55 -11.06
N ALA A 110 -8.28 -1.98 -10.50
CA ALA A 110 -8.40 -2.26 -9.08
C ALA A 110 -7.37 -3.31 -8.61
N CYS A 111 -7.19 -4.39 -9.37
CA CYS A 111 -6.17 -5.40 -9.08
C CYS A 111 -4.75 -4.84 -9.10
N HIS A 112 -4.42 -4.03 -10.11
CA HIS A 112 -3.11 -3.39 -10.19
C HIS A 112 -2.86 -2.38 -9.05
N ILE A 113 -3.89 -1.66 -8.60
CA ILE A 113 -3.80 -0.77 -7.43
C ILE A 113 -3.45 -1.58 -6.17
N VAL A 114 -4.17 -2.69 -5.94
CA VAL A 114 -3.92 -3.57 -4.80
C VAL A 114 -2.53 -4.20 -4.90
N GLU A 115 -2.12 -4.71 -6.06
CA GLU A 115 -0.77 -5.26 -6.27
C GLU A 115 0.31 -4.22 -5.97
N ALA A 116 0.18 -3.01 -6.52
CA ALA A 116 1.13 -1.93 -6.30
C ALA A 116 1.26 -1.59 -4.82
N TYR A 117 0.13 -1.49 -4.11
CA TYR A 117 0.13 -1.19 -2.68
C TYR A 117 0.82 -2.29 -1.86
N LEU A 118 0.47 -3.56 -2.07
CA LEU A 118 1.10 -4.67 -1.34
C LEU A 118 2.61 -4.75 -1.62
N ARG A 119 3.03 -4.50 -2.86
CA ARG A 119 4.45 -4.44 -3.23
C ARG A 119 5.18 -3.30 -2.51
N VAL A 120 4.58 -2.11 -2.37
CA VAL A 120 5.16 -1.03 -1.55
C VAL A 120 5.36 -1.48 -0.11
N GLN A 121 4.36 -2.13 0.48
CA GLN A 121 4.46 -2.61 1.87
C GLN A 121 5.57 -3.66 2.06
N MET A 122 5.67 -4.62 1.15
CA MET A 122 6.78 -5.59 1.17
C MET A 122 8.15 -4.92 1.02
N GLY A 123 8.24 -3.92 0.14
CA GLY A 123 9.46 -3.14 -0.04
C GLY A 123 9.87 -2.43 1.25
N ASN A 124 8.92 -1.85 1.98
CA ASN A 124 9.17 -1.21 3.27
C ASN A 124 9.65 -2.22 4.33
N ILE A 125 9.00 -3.39 4.44
CA ILE A 125 9.40 -4.46 5.36
C ILE A 125 10.83 -4.94 5.05
N ALA A 126 11.16 -5.13 3.77
CA ALA A 126 12.51 -5.50 3.34
C ALA A 126 13.53 -4.39 3.66
N LEU A 127 13.16 -3.12 3.46
CA LEU A 127 14.00 -1.97 3.78
C LEU A 127 14.31 -1.87 5.28
N GLU A 128 13.29 -2.03 6.14
CA GLU A 128 13.43 -2.10 7.60
C GLU A 128 14.32 -3.27 8.05
N GLY A 129 14.20 -4.40 7.37
CA GLY A 129 15.06 -5.58 7.55
C GLY A 129 16.46 -5.47 6.93
N ALA A 130 16.84 -4.31 6.38
CA ALA A 130 18.09 -4.07 5.65
C ALA A 130 18.32 -4.99 4.44
N ARG A 131 17.27 -5.59 3.88
CA ARG A 131 17.28 -6.42 2.68
C ARG A 131 17.08 -5.55 1.44
N TYR A 132 18.06 -4.71 1.14
CA TYR A 132 17.92 -3.62 0.16
C TYR A 132 17.64 -4.09 -1.28
N ASN A 133 18.24 -5.20 -1.72
CA ASN A 133 17.97 -5.75 -3.06
C ASN A 133 16.54 -6.28 -3.19
N GLU A 134 16.03 -6.96 -2.17
CA GLU A 134 14.64 -7.41 -2.12
C GLU A 134 13.68 -6.20 -2.11
N ALA A 135 14.01 -5.16 -1.33
CA ALA A 135 13.24 -3.91 -1.34
C ALA A 135 13.19 -3.27 -2.74
N VAL A 136 14.32 -3.22 -3.45
CA VAL A 136 14.38 -2.77 -4.85
C VAL A 136 13.44 -3.58 -5.75
N GLU A 137 13.44 -4.92 -5.65
CA GLU A 137 12.57 -5.77 -6.47
C GLU A 137 11.09 -5.45 -6.22
N HIS A 138 10.69 -5.31 -4.96
CA HIS A 138 9.33 -4.98 -4.60
C HIS A 138 8.90 -3.61 -5.08
N PHE A 139 9.70 -2.57 -4.87
CA PHE A 139 9.36 -1.22 -5.33
C PHE A 139 9.36 -1.10 -6.86
N THR A 140 10.25 -1.84 -7.55
CA THR A 140 10.23 -1.94 -9.01
C THR A 140 8.92 -2.55 -9.50
N ALA A 141 8.49 -3.64 -8.90
CA ALA A 141 7.21 -4.27 -9.23
C ALA A 141 6.01 -3.35 -8.92
N ALA A 142 6.06 -2.60 -7.82
CA ALA A 142 5.03 -1.60 -7.49
C ALA A 142 4.94 -0.48 -8.53
N ALA A 143 6.09 0.08 -8.94
CA ALA A 143 6.16 1.12 -9.96
C ALA A 143 5.60 0.62 -11.29
N ASN A 144 5.94 -0.62 -11.68
CA ASN A 144 5.43 -1.27 -12.89
C ASN A 144 3.91 -1.49 -12.84
N ALA A 145 3.38 -2.05 -11.75
CA ALA A 145 1.93 -2.22 -11.58
C ALA A 145 1.20 -0.88 -11.63
N SER A 146 1.84 0.19 -11.15
CA SER A 146 1.28 1.54 -11.15
C SER A 146 1.27 2.23 -12.53
N THR A 147 2.02 1.73 -13.52
CA THR A 147 2.04 2.31 -14.88
C THR A 147 0.67 2.30 -15.57
N PHE A 148 -0.21 1.39 -15.18
CA PHE A 148 -1.57 1.28 -15.72
C PHE A 148 -2.48 2.44 -15.32
N PHE A 149 -2.16 3.18 -14.26
CA PHE A 149 -3.10 4.13 -13.67
C PHE A 149 -2.48 5.43 -13.14
N TYR A 150 -1.17 5.64 -13.24
CA TYR A 150 -0.48 6.80 -12.63
C TYR A 150 -0.96 8.18 -13.13
N LYS A 151 -1.55 8.26 -14.33
CA LYS A 151 -2.14 9.49 -14.89
C LYS A 151 -3.63 9.64 -14.61
N SER A 152 -4.28 8.59 -14.11
CA SER A 152 -5.70 8.58 -13.80
C SER A 152 -5.93 9.14 -12.40
N PRO A 153 -7.06 9.84 -12.14
CA PRO A 153 -7.41 10.34 -10.81
C PRO A 153 -7.91 9.19 -9.91
N ILE A 154 -7.09 8.15 -9.69
CA ILE A 154 -7.49 6.94 -8.99
C ILE A 154 -7.94 7.19 -7.55
N HIS A 155 -7.44 8.22 -6.89
CA HIS A 155 -7.88 8.61 -5.55
C HIS A 155 -9.32 9.11 -5.50
N VAL A 156 -9.89 9.53 -6.65
CA VAL A 156 -11.30 9.92 -6.78
C VAL A 156 -12.12 8.72 -7.22
N THR A 157 -11.65 7.98 -8.23
CA THR A 157 -12.35 6.80 -8.77
C THR A 157 -12.42 5.65 -7.77
N TYR A 158 -11.40 5.51 -6.94
CA TYR A 158 -11.26 4.49 -5.91
C TYR A 158 -11.12 5.14 -4.52
N ASP A 159 -11.89 6.20 -4.27
CA ASP A 159 -11.92 6.90 -2.98
C ASP A 159 -12.28 5.94 -1.83
N GLU A 160 -13.05 4.90 -2.12
CA GLU A 160 -13.31 3.77 -1.24
C GLU A 160 -12.01 3.16 -0.70
N PHE A 161 -10.99 2.90 -1.53
CA PHE A 161 -9.71 2.38 -1.03
C PHE A 161 -9.01 3.35 -0.06
N VAL A 162 -9.11 4.66 -0.32
CA VAL A 162 -8.52 5.71 0.54
C VAL A 162 -9.25 5.76 1.88
N VAL A 163 -10.58 5.89 1.85
CA VAL A 163 -11.42 5.99 3.04
C VAL A 163 -11.31 4.74 3.89
N LEU A 164 -11.28 3.59 3.23
CA LEU A 164 -11.45 2.33 3.90
C LEU A 164 -10.12 1.76 4.37
N PHE A 165 -9.10 1.71 3.53
CA PHE A 165 -7.80 1.15 3.92
C PHE A 165 -6.79 2.21 4.39
N GLY A 166 -7.15 3.50 4.37
CA GLY A 166 -6.20 4.58 4.66
C GLY A 166 -5.10 4.70 3.61
N TRP A 167 -5.33 4.17 2.40
CA TRP A 167 -4.32 4.14 1.35
C TRP A 167 -4.13 5.51 0.73
N ASP A 168 -2.88 5.93 0.63
CA ASP A 168 -2.53 7.13 -0.13
C ASP A 168 -2.44 6.82 -1.63
N LEU A 169 -3.60 6.70 -2.27
CA LEU A 169 -3.70 6.45 -3.71
C LEU A 169 -3.27 7.65 -4.56
N LYS A 170 -3.34 8.87 -4.02
CA LYS A 170 -2.98 10.07 -4.76
C LYS A 170 -1.50 10.09 -5.09
N TYR A 171 -0.68 9.59 -4.16
CA TYR A 171 0.77 9.58 -4.30
C TYR A 171 1.35 8.18 -4.49
N LEU A 172 0.54 7.11 -4.55
CA LEU A 172 1.01 5.71 -4.62
C LEU A 172 2.11 5.46 -5.67
N TRP A 173 1.92 5.91 -6.92
CA TRP A 173 2.94 5.77 -7.95
C TRP A 173 4.22 6.54 -7.59
N GLN A 174 4.10 7.78 -7.12
CA GLN A 174 5.25 8.60 -6.74
C GLN A 174 6.00 7.98 -5.57
N THR A 175 5.29 7.54 -4.53
CA THR A 175 5.83 6.85 -3.36
C THR A 175 6.57 5.58 -3.76
N ALA A 176 5.99 4.74 -4.63
CA ALA A 176 6.64 3.53 -5.11
C ALA A 176 7.98 3.82 -5.80
N ASN A 177 8.02 4.82 -6.69
CA ASN A 177 9.25 5.16 -7.41
C ASN A 177 10.28 5.88 -6.50
N GLN A 178 9.85 6.74 -5.58
CA GLN A 178 10.73 7.36 -4.58
C GLN A 178 11.39 6.30 -3.69
N GLN A 179 10.60 5.34 -3.19
CA GLN A 179 11.11 4.26 -2.36
C GLN A 179 12.02 3.31 -3.12
N GLN A 180 11.76 3.07 -4.41
CA GLN A 180 12.68 2.35 -5.29
C GLN A 180 14.05 3.04 -5.36
N CYS A 181 14.06 4.35 -5.59
CA CYS A 181 15.28 5.15 -5.63
C CYS A 181 16.02 5.11 -4.28
N CYS A 182 15.31 5.26 -3.15
CA CYS A 182 15.86 5.06 -1.80
C CYS A 182 16.53 3.68 -1.64
N ALA A 183 15.85 2.61 -2.08
CA ALA A 183 16.34 1.25 -1.95
C ALA A 183 17.61 1.04 -2.81
N PHE A 184 17.66 1.59 -4.02
CA PHE A 184 18.88 1.56 -4.85
C PHE A 184 20.06 2.27 -4.17
N PHE A 185 19.83 3.45 -3.57
CA PHE A 185 20.87 4.15 -2.80
C PHE A 185 21.38 3.30 -1.63
N ARG A 186 20.47 2.69 -0.86
CA ARG A 186 20.80 1.83 0.29
C ARG A 186 21.53 0.55 -0.14
N ALA A 187 21.25 0.03 -1.33
CA ALA A 187 21.95 -1.10 -1.93
C ALA A 187 23.33 -0.73 -2.52
N GLY A 188 23.70 0.56 -2.56
CA GLY A 188 24.95 1.03 -3.18
C GLY A 188 24.89 1.18 -4.71
N SER A 189 23.72 0.98 -5.31
CA SER A 189 23.47 1.09 -6.76
C SER A 189 23.19 2.55 -7.15
N PHE A 190 24.15 3.45 -6.90
CA PHE A 190 23.97 4.89 -7.04
C PHE A 190 23.59 5.36 -8.46
N VAL A 191 24.21 4.78 -9.49
CA VAL A 191 23.93 5.12 -10.89
C VAL A 191 22.48 4.83 -11.21
N THR A 192 22.02 3.61 -10.90
CA THR A 192 20.62 3.19 -11.11
C THR A 192 19.64 3.99 -10.27
N ALA A 193 20.03 4.42 -9.06
CA ALA A 193 19.21 5.30 -8.23
C ALA A 193 18.98 6.66 -8.90
N ILE A 194 20.02 7.24 -9.51
CA ILE A 194 19.95 8.51 -10.24
C ILE A 194 19.11 8.35 -11.52
N GLU A 195 19.31 7.27 -12.28
CA GLU A 195 18.52 6.98 -13.48
C GLU A 195 17.02 6.80 -13.15
N SER A 196 16.72 6.07 -12.07
CA SER A 196 15.35 5.91 -11.56
C SER A 196 14.74 7.26 -11.21
N TYR A 197 15.46 8.10 -10.46
CA TYR A 197 15.01 9.46 -10.13
C TYR A 197 14.74 10.33 -11.37
N GLN A 198 15.65 10.31 -12.35
CA GLN A 198 15.48 11.05 -13.60
C GLN A 198 14.24 10.57 -14.37
N SER A 199 13.99 9.27 -14.43
CA SER A 199 12.79 8.71 -15.07
C SER A 199 11.49 9.21 -14.42
N ILE A 200 11.48 9.42 -13.10
CA ILE A 200 10.32 9.99 -12.40
C ILE A 200 10.16 11.46 -12.76
N MET A 201 11.27 12.22 -12.74
CA MET A 201 11.30 13.64 -13.08
C MET A 201 10.76 13.93 -14.48
N ASP A 202 10.97 13.02 -15.43
CA ASP A 202 10.44 13.14 -16.80
C ASP A 202 8.93 12.90 -16.89
N LYS A 203 8.33 12.21 -15.91
CA LYS A 203 6.93 11.78 -15.94
C LYS A 203 5.99 12.63 -15.09
N VAL A 204 6.51 13.42 -14.14
CA VAL A 204 5.71 14.25 -13.23
C VAL A 204 5.57 15.69 -13.74
N ASP A 205 4.44 16.31 -13.42
CA ASP A 205 4.16 17.71 -13.76
C ASP A 205 5.11 18.67 -13.01
N GLU A 206 5.31 19.88 -13.55
CA GLU A 206 6.28 20.86 -13.01
C GLU A 206 6.05 21.18 -11.53
N ASP A 207 4.80 21.28 -11.08
CA ASP A 207 4.47 21.52 -9.67
C ASP A 207 5.06 20.45 -8.74
N ARG A 208 5.04 19.18 -9.18
CA ARG A 208 5.57 18.05 -8.39
C ARG A 208 7.08 17.90 -8.51
N LYS A 209 7.70 18.43 -9.57
CA LYS A 209 9.16 18.40 -9.74
C LYS A 209 9.88 19.17 -8.65
N ALA A 210 9.30 20.26 -8.13
CA ALA A 210 9.88 21.02 -7.03
C ALA A 210 10.02 20.17 -5.76
N ASP A 211 8.92 19.53 -5.34
CA ASP A 211 8.88 18.64 -4.17
C ASP A 211 9.82 17.44 -4.34
N LEU A 212 9.85 16.86 -5.54
CA LEU A 212 10.70 15.71 -5.85
C LEU A 212 12.20 16.07 -5.80
N ARG A 213 12.59 17.26 -6.27
CA ARG A 213 13.97 17.77 -6.14
C ARG A 213 14.35 17.99 -4.67
N ALA A 214 13.46 18.59 -3.89
CA ALA A 214 13.70 18.83 -2.46
C ALA A 214 13.89 17.51 -1.70
N TRP A 215 13.02 16.53 -1.95
CA TRP A 215 13.13 15.19 -1.40
C TRP A 215 14.46 14.52 -1.77
N PHE A 216 14.87 14.58 -3.04
CA PHE A 216 16.11 13.94 -3.51
C PHE A 216 17.36 14.60 -2.91
N ALA A 217 17.35 15.91 -2.71
CA ALA A 217 18.42 16.63 -2.02
C ALA A 217 18.59 16.14 -0.56
N VAL A 218 17.48 15.91 0.15
CA VAL A 218 17.51 15.36 1.52
C VAL A 218 18.02 13.92 1.52
N LEU A 219 17.55 13.07 0.59
CA LEU A 219 17.99 11.68 0.48
C LEU A 219 19.50 11.58 0.23
N SER A 220 20.02 12.31 -0.76
CA SER A 220 21.43 12.29 -1.12
C SER A 220 22.33 12.77 0.04
N ALA A 221 21.93 13.83 0.75
CA ALA A 221 22.63 14.31 1.93
C ALA A 221 22.67 13.27 3.07
N ARG A 222 21.55 12.59 3.34
CA ARG A 222 21.48 11.54 4.38
C ARG A 222 22.38 10.34 4.06
N VAL A 223 22.37 9.88 2.81
CA VAL A 223 23.19 8.74 2.37
C VAL A 223 24.69 9.08 2.39
N MET A 224 25.07 10.28 1.97
CA MET A 224 26.46 10.74 2.08
C MET A 224 26.93 10.82 3.53
N ASN A 225 26.06 11.27 4.45
CA ASN A 225 26.38 11.33 5.88
C ASN A 225 26.48 9.94 6.52
N SER A 226 25.59 8.99 6.18
CA SER A 226 25.65 7.63 6.71
C SER A 226 26.92 6.88 6.29
N ASN A 227 27.36 7.07 5.04
CA ASN A 227 28.59 6.46 4.54
C ASN A 227 29.84 7.07 5.20
N ARG A 228 29.83 8.37 5.52
CA ARG A 228 30.92 9.04 6.23
C ARG A 228 31.05 8.55 7.68
N SER A 229 29.94 8.27 8.37
CA SER A 229 29.96 7.65 9.71
C SER A 229 30.38 6.18 9.73
N GLN A 230 30.21 5.43 8.64
CA GLN A 230 30.73 4.06 8.53
C GLN A 230 32.22 4.03 8.15
N SER A 231 32.69 5.03 7.40
CA SER A 231 34.09 5.16 6.99
C SER A 231 35.04 5.68 8.09
N THR A 232 34.52 6.16 9.22
CA THR A 232 35.32 6.73 10.32
C THR A 232 35.55 5.78 11.50
N TYR A 233 35.11 4.52 11.41
CA TYR A 233 35.55 3.47 12.33
C TYR A 233 36.94 2.94 11.94
N GLU A 234 37.99 3.71 12.24
CA GLU A 234 39.31 3.12 12.49
C GLU A 234 39.24 2.46 13.87
N GLY A 235 39.31 1.12 13.90
CA GLY A 235 39.11 0.33 15.11
C GLY A 235 40.08 0.72 16.24
N PRO A 236 39.65 0.67 17.51
CA PRO A 236 40.55 0.95 18.61
C PRO A 236 41.61 -0.15 18.69
N SER A 237 42.87 0.28 18.67
CA SER A 237 44.00 -0.57 19.06
C SER A 237 43.73 -1.12 20.46
N ARG A 238 43.72 -2.45 20.60
CA ARG A 238 43.56 -3.16 21.86
C ARG A 238 44.50 -2.59 22.93
N VAL A 239 43.97 -1.96 23.98
CA VAL A 239 44.26 -2.25 25.40
C VAL A 239 43.09 -1.70 26.25
N GLY A 240 42.49 -2.58 27.06
CA GLY A 240 41.71 -2.40 28.29
C GLY A 240 41.01 -1.06 28.60
N GLU A 241 39.69 -1.09 28.73
CA GLU A 241 38.97 -1.06 30.03
C GLU A 241 37.47 -0.81 29.78
N ALA A 242 36.65 -1.47 30.60
CA ALA A 242 35.20 -1.44 30.49
C ALA A 242 34.63 -0.10 30.96
N GLN A 243 33.88 0.59 30.09
CA GLN A 243 32.86 1.55 30.51
C GLN A 243 31.60 1.37 29.67
N THR A 244 30.52 1.08 30.37
CA THR A 244 29.15 0.97 29.90
C THR A 244 28.64 2.34 29.48
N GLU A 245 28.45 2.57 28.18
CA GLU A 245 27.64 3.68 27.69
C GLU A 245 26.48 3.15 26.83
N THR A 246 25.29 3.54 27.28
CA THR A 246 23.97 3.25 26.72
C THR A 246 23.86 3.74 25.28
N TYR A 247 23.68 2.82 24.35
CA TYR A 247 23.24 3.10 22.98
C TYR A 247 21.81 3.66 23.01
N HIS A 248 21.66 4.97 22.84
CA HIS A 248 20.39 5.56 22.47
C HIS A 248 20.16 5.33 20.97
N ASP A 249 19.37 4.29 20.73
CA ASP A 249 18.79 3.89 19.47
C ASP A 249 17.92 5.02 18.89
N LEU A 250 18.39 5.69 17.82
CA LEU A 250 17.64 6.71 17.09
C LEU A 250 16.62 6.08 16.13
N ARG A 251 15.80 5.18 16.68
CA ARG A 251 14.66 4.51 16.04
C ARG A 251 13.38 5.36 16.10
N HIS A 252 13.46 6.68 16.00
CA HIS A 252 12.28 7.55 16.03
C HIS A 252 12.40 8.66 14.99
N GLU A 253 11.83 8.44 13.81
CA GLU A 253 10.99 9.39 13.05
C GLU A 253 10.68 8.88 11.62
N GLU A 254 10.13 7.67 11.51
CA GLU A 254 9.25 7.32 10.38
C GLU A 254 8.04 6.57 10.97
N LYS A 255 7.25 7.26 11.79
CA LYS A 255 5.87 6.83 12.05
C LYS A 255 5.01 7.27 10.88
N ILE A 256 5.10 6.56 9.76
CA ILE A 256 3.91 6.39 8.93
C ILE A 256 3.03 5.44 9.72
N VAL A 257 2.08 6.03 10.46
CA VAL A 257 1.08 5.31 11.22
C VAL A 257 0.21 4.54 10.23
N ILE A 258 0.56 3.28 9.97
CA ILE A 258 -0.35 2.31 9.38
C ILE A 258 -1.33 1.93 10.50
N ARG A 259 -2.47 2.62 10.56
CA ARG A 259 -3.59 2.19 11.42
C ARG A 259 -4.23 0.96 10.79
N ALA A 260 -4.20 -0.14 11.52
CA ALA A 260 -4.92 -1.38 11.24
C ALA A 260 -6.45 -1.17 11.20
#